data_AF-A0A7D4AT25-F1
#
_entry.id   AF-A0A7D4AT25-F1
#
_cell.length_a   1.000
_cell.length_b   1.000
_cell.length_c   1.000
_cell.angle_alpha   90.00
_cell.angle_beta   90.00
_cell.angle_gamma   90.00
#
_symmetry.space_group_name_H-M   'P 1'
#
loop_
_entity.id
_entity.type
_entity.pdbx_description
1 polymer ?
#
loop_
_entity_poly.entity_id
_entity_poly.type
_entity_poly.pdbx_seq_one_letter_code
_entity_poly.pdbx_strand_id
1 'polypeptide(L)'
;MQGHKQFIDKVVLRFQLSERVPKQNLYRRLGELLNGDFLSAQTQPFYSHTGQPSLDPVVFFKLMLVSRLENLVSDRRLIEHCSLRLDILYFLGYEVDEDLPWHSTISRTRQLYPAAVFEHLFEHVFAQCVAAGLVTGYTQAVDSAFVKANASLERLCEKQPTDAPTSVLHLSGELASDTPVARSAVPVSSPAHQLRRVATAHARYVRNESGPLGRNRPQARLLSNKTHYSPADPDARISVKPGKARALNCLCSMAVDEGHGVISHIQADFADQRDSTLLPSIVAPLQQRLLAQELPVREVAADTNYSNGVNYALDSRFR
;
A
#
# COMPACT_ATOMS: atom_id res chain seq x y z
N MET A 1 31.09 1.32 45.25
CA MET A 1 31.00 2.75 45.61
C MET A 1 29.84 3.36 44.85
N GLN A 2 29.02 4.17 45.51
CA GLN A 2 27.86 4.82 44.90
C GLN A 2 28.33 6.08 44.16
N GLY A 3 28.08 6.16 42.85
CA GLY A 3 28.48 7.32 42.05
C GLY A 3 27.54 8.49 42.28
N HIS A 4 28.10 9.67 42.58
CA HIS A 4 27.36 10.92 42.59
C HIS A 4 27.56 11.65 41.26
N LYS A 5 26.47 11.93 40.53
CA LYS A 5 26.50 12.69 39.28
C LYS A 5 26.20 14.15 39.57
N GLN A 6 27.18 15.03 39.39
CA GLN A 6 26.98 16.48 39.40
C GLN A 6 26.47 16.92 38.03
N PHE A 7 25.35 17.65 38.01
CA PHE A 7 24.82 18.25 36.79
C PHE A 7 25.52 19.60 36.56
N ILE A 8 26.15 19.74 35.40
CA ILE A 8 26.81 20.98 34.97
C ILE A 8 26.11 21.41 33.69
N ASP A 9 25.55 22.61 33.71
CA ASP A 9 24.84 23.18 32.57
C ASP A 9 25.86 23.68 31.53
N LYS A 10 25.88 23.08 30.35
CA LYS A 10 26.87 23.39 29.30
C LYS A 10 26.31 24.47 28.38
N VAL A 11 27.01 25.61 28.30
CA VAL A 11 26.61 26.80 27.54
C VAL A 11 26.76 26.65 26.02
N VAL A 12 27.60 25.71 25.55
CA VAL A 12 27.74 25.38 24.12
C VAL A 12 27.63 23.88 23.92
N LEU A 13 26.59 23.46 23.21
CA LEU A 13 26.37 22.06 22.82
C LEU A 13 27.29 21.72 21.65
N ARG A 14 28.36 20.96 21.91
CA ARG A 14 29.02 20.17 20.85
C ARG A 14 28.27 18.86 20.71
N PHE A 15 27.50 18.74 19.63
CA PHE A 15 26.67 17.57 19.36
C PHE A 15 26.93 17.10 17.92
N GLN A 16 27.21 15.81 17.76
CA GLN A 16 27.26 15.14 16.47
C GLN A 16 26.30 13.96 16.53
N LEU A 17 25.26 13.99 15.70
CA LEU A 17 24.24 12.95 15.70
C LEU A 17 24.82 11.57 15.35
N SER A 18 25.79 11.53 14.43
CA SER A 18 26.50 10.33 13.98
C SER A 18 27.27 9.59 15.09
N GLU A 19 27.72 10.29 16.13
CA GLU A 19 28.39 9.71 17.30
C GLU A 19 27.38 9.09 18.28
N ARG A 20 26.13 9.56 18.26
CA ARG A 20 25.06 9.09 19.15
C ARG A 20 24.33 7.86 18.63
N VAL A 21 24.37 7.62 17.33
CA VAL A 21 23.72 6.48 16.69
C VAL A 21 24.75 5.35 16.49
N PRO A 22 24.67 4.22 17.23
CA PRO A 22 25.63 3.13 17.11
C PRO A 22 25.68 2.54 15.70
N LYS A 23 26.85 2.03 15.28
CA LYS A 23 27.02 1.38 13.96
C LYS A 23 26.12 0.15 13.77
N GLN A 24 25.73 -0.52 14.86
CA GLN A 24 24.85 -1.69 14.82
C GLN A 24 23.37 -1.32 14.71
N ASN A 25 23.02 -0.03 14.83
CA ASN A 25 21.63 0.42 14.75
C ASN A 25 21.04 0.07 13.37
N LEU A 26 19.79 -0.41 13.39
CA LEU A 26 19.08 -0.86 12.18
C LEU A 26 19.01 0.24 11.12
N TYR A 27 18.56 1.44 11.49
CA TYR A 27 18.36 2.56 10.58
C TYR A 27 19.66 3.10 10.02
N ARG A 28 20.73 3.11 10.81
CA ARG A 28 22.07 3.43 10.31
C ARG A 28 22.54 2.44 9.25
N ARG A 29 22.48 1.14 9.53
CA ARG A 29 22.84 0.09 8.58
C ARG A 29 21.97 0.13 7.33
N LEU A 30 20.67 0.42 7.49
CA LEU A 30 19.73 0.54 6.40
C LEU A 30 20.09 1.73 5.49
N GLY A 31 20.45 2.88 6.06
CA GLY A 31 20.90 4.05 5.29
C GLY A 31 22.21 3.82 4.53
N GLU A 32 23.11 3.01 5.08
CA GLU A 32 24.37 2.62 4.41
C GLU A 32 24.15 1.65 3.24
N LEU A 33 23.10 0.82 3.30
CA LEU A 33 22.76 -0.16 2.25
C LEU A 33 21.87 0.41 1.14
N LEU A 34 20.96 1.33 1.49
CA LEU A 34 20.03 1.91 0.54
C LEU A 34 20.66 3.08 -0.22
N ASN A 35 21.11 2.83 -1.45
CA ASN A 35 21.43 3.91 -2.39
C ASN A 35 20.13 4.49 -2.97
N GLY A 36 19.87 5.77 -2.68
CA GLY A 36 18.69 6.51 -3.17
C GLY A 36 18.95 7.44 -4.35
N ASP A 37 20.18 7.54 -4.85
CA ASP A 37 20.59 8.58 -5.81
C ASP A 37 19.80 8.55 -7.12
N PHE A 38 19.36 7.36 -7.53
CA PHE A 38 18.55 7.18 -8.74
C PHE A 38 17.14 7.77 -8.62
N LEU A 39 16.62 7.92 -7.40
CA LEU A 39 15.25 8.40 -7.16
C LEU A 39 15.09 9.85 -7.62
N SER A 40 16.11 10.68 -7.47
CA SER A 40 16.09 12.06 -7.92
C SER A 40 15.85 12.17 -9.43
N ALA A 41 16.54 11.34 -10.23
CA ALA A 41 16.35 11.32 -11.69
C ALA A 41 14.96 10.78 -12.08
N GLN A 42 14.49 9.71 -11.43
CA GLN A 42 13.19 9.10 -11.71
C GLN A 42 12.01 9.99 -11.33
N THR A 43 12.17 10.81 -10.28
CA THR A 43 11.09 11.64 -9.76
C THR A 43 11.08 13.06 -10.30
N GLN A 44 12.19 13.53 -10.88
CA GLN A 44 12.32 14.88 -11.44
C GLN A 44 11.14 15.32 -12.33
N PRO A 45 10.57 14.49 -13.23
CA PRO A 45 9.46 14.91 -14.08
C PRO A 45 8.17 15.28 -13.33
N PHE A 46 8.02 14.82 -12.08
CA PHE A 46 6.84 15.11 -11.26
C PHE A 46 6.99 16.39 -10.44
N TYR A 47 8.18 16.99 -10.39
CA TYR A 47 8.42 18.23 -9.67
C TYR A 47 8.31 19.44 -10.60
N SER A 48 7.77 20.53 -10.07
CA SER A 48 7.81 21.82 -10.75
C SER A 48 9.24 22.33 -10.84
N HIS A 49 9.59 22.95 -11.98
CA HIS A 49 10.86 23.65 -12.15
C HIS A 49 10.88 25.03 -11.47
N THR A 50 9.73 25.51 -10.96
CA THR A 50 9.57 26.81 -10.31
C THR A 50 8.78 26.70 -9.01
N GLY A 51 9.04 27.61 -8.07
CA GLY A 51 8.34 27.71 -6.78
C GLY A 51 9.18 27.28 -5.58
N GLN A 52 8.52 27.07 -4.43
CA GLN A 52 9.19 26.55 -3.24
C GLN A 52 9.61 25.09 -3.46
N PRO A 53 10.83 24.70 -3.07
CA PRO A 53 11.26 23.31 -3.08
C PRO A 53 10.29 22.44 -2.28
N SER A 54 9.84 21.35 -2.89
CA SER A 54 9.04 20.32 -2.22
C SER A 54 9.96 19.33 -1.49
N LEU A 55 9.36 18.35 -0.81
CA LEU A 55 10.07 17.31 -0.07
C LEU A 55 11.05 16.55 -0.99
N ASP A 56 12.27 16.32 -0.50
CA ASP A 56 13.26 15.48 -1.17
C ASP A 56 12.69 14.06 -1.42
N PRO A 57 12.72 13.54 -2.66
CA PRO A 57 12.31 12.18 -2.98
C PRO A 57 12.95 11.11 -2.10
N VAL A 58 14.25 11.20 -1.82
CA VAL A 58 14.98 10.21 -1.02
C VAL A 58 14.45 10.22 0.41
N VAL A 59 14.26 11.40 0.99
CA VAL A 59 13.66 11.56 2.33
C VAL A 59 12.24 11.00 2.35
N PHE A 60 11.43 11.27 1.31
CA PHE A 60 10.08 10.72 1.20
C PHE A 60 10.07 9.19 1.25
N PHE A 61 10.90 8.52 0.45
CA PHE A 61 10.96 7.06 0.46
C PHE A 61 11.48 6.49 1.78
N LYS A 62 12.46 7.14 2.41
CA LYS A 62 12.92 6.79 3.76
C LYS A 62 11.79 6.91 4.80
N LEU A 63 11.00 7.98 4.75
CA LEU A 63 9.81 8.14 5.61
C LEU A 63 8.79 7.02 5.38
N MET A 64 8.57 6.60 4.12
CA MET A 64 7.68 5.48 3.82
C MET A 64 8.20 4.16 4.40
N LEU A 65 9.51 3.90 4.33
CA LEU A 65 10.12 2.73 4.97
C LEU A 65 9.96 2.77 6.49
N VAL A 66 10.26 3.90 7.14
CA VAL A 66 10.06 4.09 8.58
C VAL A 66 8.62 3.80 8.95
N SER A 67 7.65 4.35 8.19
CA SER A 67 6.23 4.12 8.46
C SER A 67 5.85 2.64 8.48
N ARG A 68 6.45 1.83 7.61
CA ARG A 68 6.16 0.39 7.52
C ARG A 68 6.90 -0.40 8.59
N LEU A 69 8.19 -0.12 8.79
CA LEU A 69 9.01 -0.80 9.81
C LEU A 69 8.50 -0.55 11.23
N GLU A 70 7.96 0.64 11.49
CA GLU A 70 7.42 1.03 12.79
C GLU A 70 5.90 0.79 12.90
N ASN A 71 5.29 0.21 11.87
CA ASN A 71 3.85 -0.07 11.80
C ASN A 71 2.97 1.18 12.06
N LEU A 72 3.34 2.31 11.48
CA LEU A 72 2.67 3.60 11.56
C LEU A 72 1.83 3.84 10.30
N VAL A 73 0.52 4.06 10.51
CA VAL A 73 -0.44 4.28 9.41
C VAL A 73 -0.75 5.77 9.21
N SER A 74 -0.44 6.61 10.19
CA SER A 74 -0.74 8.05 10.16
C SER A 74 0.52 8.87 9.91
N ASP A 75 0.47 9.76 8.92
CA ASP A 75 1.56 10.69 8.60
C ASP A 75 1.86 11.67 9.76
N ARG A 76 0.85 12.04 10.56
CA ARG A 76 1.05 12.85 11.77
C ARG A 76 1.89 12.12 12.80
N ARG A 77 1.45 10.90 13.12
CA ARG A 77 2.15 10.03 14.07
C ARG A 77 3.53 9.65 13.57
N LEU A 78 3.72 9.51 12.26
CA LEU A 78 5.02 9.28 11.65
C LEU A 78 5.99 10.41 11.97
N ILE A 79 5.60 11.66 11.71
CA ILE A 79 6.47 12.81 11.98
C ILE A 79 6.73 13.02 13.47
N GLU A 80 5.71 12.86 14.31
CA GLU A 80 5.88 12.86 15.78
C GLU A 80 6.83 11.74 16.25
N HIS A 81 6.78 10.56 15.63
CA HIS A 81 7.68 9.45 15.98
C HIS A 81 9.11 9.71 15.51
N CYS A 82 9.27 10.28 14.31
CA CYS A 82 10.57 10.66 13.76
C CYS A 82 11.24 11.74 14.62
N SER A 83 10.50 12.76 15.07
CA SER A 83 11.07 13.87 15.85
C SER A 83 11.62 13.44 17.21
N LEU A 84 11.12 12.33 17.76
CA LEU A 84 11.55 11.80 19.07
C LEU A 84 12.75 10.84 18.97
N ARG A 85 13.12 10.39 17.77
CA ARG A 85 14.07 9.29 17.56
C ARG A 85 15.32 9.72 16.79
N LEU A 86 16.43 9.87 17.52
CA LEU A 86 17.73 10.26 16.98
C LEU A 86 18.24 9.34 15.86
N ASP A 87 17.98 8.04 15.96
CA ASP A 87 18.39 7.07 14.94
C ASP A 87 17.60 7.21 13.64
N ILE A 88 16.32 7.56 13.72
CA ILE A 88 15.49 7.86 12.56
C ILE A 88 15.87 9.21 11.96
N LEU A 89 16.07 10.26 12.77
CA LEU A 89 16.56 11.56 12.27
C LEU A 89 17.87 11.40 11.49
N TYR A 90 18.82 10.63 12.04
CA TYR A 90 20.08 10.32 11.37
C TYR A 90 19.88 9.61 10.04
N PHE A 91 18.97 8.63 9.98
CA PHE A 91 18.64 7.93 8.75
C PHE A 91 17.99 8.83 7.70
N LEU A 92 17.09 9.72 8.13
CA LEU A 92 16.45 10.70 7.26
C LEU A 92 17.42 11.79 6.79
N GLY A 93 18.49 12.05 7.53
CA GLY A 93 19.46 13.11 7.25
C GLY A 93 19.06 14.46 7.85
N TYR A 94 18.28 14.46 8.93
CA TYR A 94 17.86 15.66 9.67
C TYR A 94 18.65 15.81 10.96
N GLU A 95 18.98 17.05 11.31
CA GLU A 95 19.55 17.38 12.62
C GLU A 95 18.46 17.58 13.69
N VAL A 96 18.87 17.67 14.95
CA VAL A 96 17.95 17.76 16.09
C VAL A 96 17.23 19.11 16.16
N ASP A 97 17.83 20.14 15.58
CA ASP A 97 17.31 21.51 15.50
C ASP A 97 16.65 21.84 14.15
N GLU A 98 16.53 20.86 13.25
CA GLU A 98 15.89 21.03 11.95
C GLU A 98 14.41 20.64 11.99
N ASP A 99 13.56 21.42 11.32
CA ASP A 99 12.13 21.14 11.22
C ASP A 99 11.86 20.03 10.21
N LEU A 100 11.15 18.99 10.66
CA LEU A 100 10.65 17.91 9.80
C LEU A 100 9.52 18.38 8.88
N PRO A 101 9.34 17.73 7.71
CA PRO A 101 8.29 18.09 6.77
C PRO A 101 6.89 17.93 7.38
N TRP A 102 5.99 18.83 7.02
CA TRP A 102 4.60 18.77 7.47
C TRP A 102 3.89 17.52 6.92
N HIS A 103 3.03 16.90 7.72
CA HIS A 103 2.37 15.64 7.37
C HIS A 103 1.56 15.72 6.06
N SER A 104 1.03 16.90 5.71
CA SER A 104 0.26 17.10 4.47
C SER A 104 1.16 17.05 3.23
N THR A 105 2.40 17.52 3.35
CA THR A 105 3.41 17.44 2.29
C THR A 105 3.68 15.97 1.94
N ILE A 106 3.87 15.12 2.95
CA ILE A 106 4.07 13.66 2.76
C ILE A 106 2.88 13.04 2.02
N SER A 107 1.66 13.36 2.45
CA SER A 107 0.45 12.83 1.81
C SER A 107 0.32 13.30 0.35
N ARG A 108 0.68 14.56 0.05
CA ARG A 108 0.64 15.10 -1.32
C ARG A 108 1.73 14.48 -2.19
N THR A 109 2.96 14.37 -1.70
CA THR A 109 4.07 13.71 -2.41
C THR A 109 3.75 12.25 -2.71
N ARG A 110 3.10 11.53 -1.78
CA ARG A 110 2.63 10.15 -2.04
C ARG A 110 1.65 10.06 -3.21
N GLN A 111 0.78 11.05 -3.37
CA GLN A 111 -0.19 11.09 -4.47
C GLN A 111 0.43 11.55 -5.80
N LEU A 112 1.60 12.20 -5.73
CA LEU A 112 2.30 12.72 -6.89
C LEU A 112 2.96 11.60 -7.71
N TYR A 113 3.46 10.54 -7.06
CA TYR A 113 4.18 9.47 -7.74
C TYR A 113 3.27 8.35 -8.24
N PRO A 114 3.41 7.93 -9.50
CA PRO A 114 2.70 6.76 -10.03
C PRO A 114 3.31 5.46 -9.48
N ALA A 115 2.54 4.36 -9.60
CA ALA A 115 2.97 3.01 -9.18
C ALA A 115 4.32 2.60 -9.80
N ALA A 116 4.58 2.98 -11.05
CA ALA A 116 5.84 2.69 -11.75
C ALA A 116 7.09 3.16 -11.00
N VAL A 117 7.03 4.28 -10.27
CA VAL A 117 8.18 4.76 -9.47
C VAL A 117 8.48 3.79 -8.32
N PHE A 118 7.43 3.27 -7.68
CA PHE A 118 7.56 2.28 -6.60
C PHE A 118 8.03 0.93 -7.14
N GLU A 119 7.57 0.52 -8.33
CA GLU A 119 8.00 -0.69 -9.01
C GLU A 119 9.48 -0.63 -9.37
N HIS A 120 9.97 0.50 -9.91
CA HIS A 120 11.40 0.69 -10.18
C HIS A 120 12.26 0.68 -8.91
N LEU A 121 11.77 1.26 -7.81
CA LEU A 121 12.45 1.15 -6.51
C LEU A 121 12.52 -0.32 -6.05
N PHE A 122 11.43 -1.07 -6.18
CA PHE A 122 11.41 -2.50 -5.88
C PHE A 122 12.43 -3.27 -6.74
N GLU A 123 12.47 -3.02 -8.04
CA GLU A 123 13.43 -3.65 -8.96
C GLU A 123 14.88 -3.32 -8.59
N HIS A 124 15.16 -2.07 -8.22
CA HIS A 124 16.49 -1.66 -7.79
C HIS A 124 16.94 -2.40 -6.53
N VAL A 125 16.08 -2.45 -5.50
CA VAL A 125 16.36 -3.16 -4.24
C VAL A 125 16.48 -4.67 -4.50
N PHE A 126 15.63 -5.23 -5.36
CA PHE A 126 15.71 -6.64 -5.75
C PHE A 126 17.04 -6.96 -6.43
N ALA A 127 17.51 -6.12 -7.37
CA ALA A 127 18.81 -6.28 -8.01
C ALA A 127 19.97 -6.21 -7.02
N GLN A 128 19.89 -5.37 -5.99
CA GLN A 128 20.87 -5.35 -4.89
C GLN A 128 20.87 -6.68 -4.11
N CYS A 129 19.70 -7.26 -3.85
CA CYS A 129 19.60 -8.58 -3.22
C CYS A 129 20.22 -9.69 -4.10
N VAL A 130 20.00 -9.64 -5.42
CA VAL A 130 20.63 -10.56 -6.37
C VAL A 130 22.16 -10.41 -6.33
N ALA A 131 22.67 -9.18 -6.43
CA ALA A 131 24.11 -8.90 -6.39
C ALA A 131 24.77 -9.33 -5.07
N ALA A 132 24.01 -9.31 -3.97
CA ALA A 132 24.45 -9.82 -2.67
C ALA A 132 24.35 -11.35 -2.53
N GLY A 133 23.88 -12.07 -3.55
CA GLY A 133 23.73 -13.53 -3.54
C GLY A 133 22.55 -14.03 -2.71
N LEU A 134 21.57 -13.17 -2.40
CA LEU A 134 20.42 -13.53 -1.57
C LEU A 134 19.29 -14.19 -2.37
N VAL A 135 19.30 -14.07 -3.70
CA VAL A 135 18.25 -14.60 -4.58
C VAL A 135 18.83 -15.74 -5.41
N THR A 136 18.19 -16.90 -5.34
CA THR A 136 18.64 -18.09 -6.08
C THR A 136 17.95 -18.26 -7.43
N GLY A 137 16.70 -17.79 -7.55
CA GLY A 137 15.85 -17.87 -8.73
C GLY A 137 15.07 -19.19 -8.86
N TYR A 138 15.61 -20.29 -8.33
CA TYR A 138 15.16 -21.66 -8.63
C TYR A 138 13.69 -21.93 -8.30
N THR A 139 13.30 -21.76 -7.04
CA THR A 139 11.96 -22.09 -6.54
C THR A 139 11.31 -20.83 -5.98
N GLN A 140 10.14 -20.50 -6.53
CA GLN A 140 9.35 -19.34 -6.12
C GLN A 140 8.06 -19.80 -5.46
N ALA A 141 7.93 -19.53 -4.16
CA ALA A 141 6.71 -19.81 -3.40
C ALA A 141 5.71 -18.67 -3.58
N VAL A 142 4.48 -18.99 -3.98
CA VAL A 142 3.40 -18.02 -4.23
C VAL A 142 2.27 -18.23 -3.23
N ASP A 143 1.86 -17.13 -2.59
CA ASP A 143 0.72 -17.10 -1.69
C ASP A 143 -0.03 -15.76 -1.81
N SER A 144 -1.27 -15.71 -1.33
CA SER A 144 -2.05 -14.49 -1.23
C SER A 144 -2.76 -14.34 0.12
N ALA A 145 -2.84 -13.09 0.58
CA ALA A 145 -3.45 -12.75 1.84
C ALA A 145 -4.35 -11.52 1.71
N PHE A 146 -5.51 -11.55 2.38
CA PHE A 146 -6.34 -10.36 2.48
C PHE A 146 -5.69 -9.33 3.40
N VAL A 147 -5.41 -8.17 2.84
CA VAL A 147 -4.96 -6.98 3.57
C VAL A 147 -6.15 -6.07 3.77
N LYS A 148 -6.36 -5.64 5.02
CA LYS A 148 -7.47 -4.75 5.36
C LYS A 148 -7.30 -3.41 4.65
N ALA A 149 -8.29 -3.03 3.85
CA ALA A 149 -8.30 -1.74 3.19
C ALA A 149 -8.54 -0.62 4.21
N ASN A 150 -8.01 0.57 3.93
CA ASN A 150 -8.29 1.76 4.73
C ASN A 150 -9.64 2.38 4.34
N ALA A 151 -10.70 1.58 4.47
CA ALA A 151 -12.05 1.94 4.07
C ALA A 151 -13.09 1.35 5.04
N SER A 152 -14.22 2.04 5.17
CA SER A 152 -15.35 1.60 6.00
C SER A 152 -16.51 1.09 5.15
N LEU A 153 -17.12 -0.02 5.59
CA LEU A 153 -18.35 -0.56 5.02
C LEU A 153 -19.52 0.43 5.12
N GLU A 154 -19.52 1.30 6.12
CA GLU A 154 -20.58 2.28 6.35
C GLU A 154 -20.56 3.43 5.33
N ARG A 155 -19.38 3.67 4.72
CA ARG A 155 -19.17 4.74 3.74
C ARG A 155 -19.24 4.25 2.29
N LEU A 156 -19.79 3.06 2.06
CA LEU A 156 -19.98 2.54 0.71
C LEU A 156 -21.09 3.33 -0.01
N CYS A 157 -20.78 3.71 -1.25
CA CYS A 157 -21.72 4.39 -2.16
C CYS A 157 -22.28 3.41 -3.18
N GLU A 158 -23.50 3.66 -3.65
CA GLU A 158 -24.13 2.90 -4.72
C GLU A 158 -23.54 3.28 -6.09
N LYS A 159 -23.39 2.29 -6.95
CA LYS A 159 -22.93 2.46 -8.33
C LYS A 159 -24.05 3.06 -9.18
N GLN A 160 -23.69 3.92 -10.12
CA GLN A 160 -24.67 4.55 -11.01
C GLN A 160 -25.09 3.59 -12.14
N PRO A 161 -26.36 3.61 -12.58
CA PRO A 161 -26.80 2.79 -13.72
C PRO A 161 -26.09 3.21 -15.00
N THR A 162 -25.67 2.22 -15.81
CA THR A 162 -24.94 2.44 -17.08
C THR A 162 -25.74 3.24 -18.12
N ASP A 163 -27.06 3.24 -18.03
CA ASP A 163 -27.96 3.86 -19.02
C ASP A 163 -28.46 5.27 -18.61
N ALA A 164 -27.89 5.89 -17.56
CA ALA A 164 -28.28 7.24 -17.17
C ALA A 164 -27.60 8.28 -18.08
N PRO A 165 -28.34 9.26 -18.63
CA PRO A 165 -27.71 10.37 -19.35
C PRO A 165 -26.83 11.16 -18.36
N THR A 166 -25.56 11.36 -18.72
CA THR A 166 -24.62 12.19 -17.98
C THR A 166 -25.15 13.62 -17.90
N SER A 167 -25.79 13.99 -16.80
CA SER A 167 -26.18 15.39 -16.56
C SER A 167 -24.94 16.23 -16.27
N VAL A 168 -24.29 16.70 -17.33
CA VAL A 168 -23.34 17.83 -17.27
C VAL A 168 -24.14 19.13 -17.16
N LEU A 169 -24.56 19.48 -15.96
CA LEU A 169 -24.97 20.85 -15.62
C LEU A 169 -24.26 21.27 -14.34
N HIS A 170 -23.05 21.82 -14.50
CA HIS A 170 -22.45 22.69 -13.50
C HIS A 170 -23.18 24.04 -13.58
N LEU A 171 -24.08 24.29 -12.63
CA LEU A 171 -24.51 25.65 -12.30
C LEU A 171 -23.63 26.13 -11.14
N SER A 172 -22.80 27.12 -11.44
CA SER A 172 -21.90 27.82 -10.54
C SER A 172 -22.68 28.51 -9.42
N GLY A 173 -22.27 28.28 -8.17
CA GLY A 173 -22.71 29.10 -7.04
C GLY A 173 -22.76 28.34 -5.72
N GLU A 174 -21.71 28.53 -4.89
CA GLU A 174 -21.76 28.83 -3.46
C GLU A 174 -20.73 28.08 -2.59
N LEU A 175 -19.90 28.93 -1.96
CA LEU A 175 -19.02 28.86 -0.79
C LEU A 175 -18.39 27.53 -0.36
N ALA A 176 -17.05 27.57 -0.36
CA ALA A 176 -16.12 26.61 0.20
C ALA A 176 -16.45 26.23 1.65
N SER A 177 -16.61 24.92 1.88
CA SER A 177 -16.38 24.30 3.19
C SER A 177 -15.22 23.31 3.07
N ASP A 178 -14.24 23.50 3.94
CA ASP A 178 -13.02 22.69 4.06
C ASP A 178 -13.38 21.21 4.30
N THR A 179 -13.35 20.42 3.23
CA THR A 179 -13.37 18.97 3.30
C THR A 179 -12.23 18.46 2.42
N PRO A 180 -11.36 17.54 2.89
CA PRO A 180 -10.26 17.07 2.08
C PRO A 180 -10.81 16.43 0.81
N VAL A 181 -10.31 16.91 -0.33
CA VAL A 181 -10.66 16.50 -1.68
C VAL A 181 -10.54 14.98 -1.78
N ALA A 182 -11.67 14.28 -1.59
CA ALA A 182 -11.83 12.93 -2.06
C ALA A 182 -11.60 12.97 -3.57
N ARG A 183 -10.80 12.05 -4.10
CA ARG A 183 -10.66 11.81 -5.55
C ARG A 183 -12.04 12.04 -6.17
N SER A 184 -12.11 12.85 -7.22
CA SER A 184 -13.29 12.91 -8.09
C SER A 184 -13.48 11.50 -8.65
N ALA A 185 -14.16 10.66 -7.88
CA ALA A 185 -14.36 9.27 -8.21
C ALA A 185 -15.20 9.28 -9.47
N VAL A 186 -14.62 8.82 -10.58
CA VAL A 186 -15.39 8.49 -11.77
C VAL A 186 -16.56 7.63 -11.28
N PRO A 187 -17.82 8.02 -11.54
CA PRO A 187 -18.95 7.27 -11.03
C PRO A 187 -18.86 5.84 -11.55
N VAL A 188 -18.65 4.89 -10.63
CA VAL A 188 -18.50 3.49 -11.01
C VAL A 188 -19.87 2.99 -11.44
N SER A 189 -19.95 2.50 -12.67
CA SER A 189 -21.22 2.10 -13.25
C SER A 189 -21.58 0.65 -12.92
N SER A 190 -22.88 0.32 -12.91
CA SER A 190 -23.37 -1.05 -12.90
C SER A 190 -24.67 -1.19 -13.69
N PRO A 191 -24.95 -2.36 -14.28
CA PRO A 191 -26.18 -2.56 -15.04
C PRO A 191 -27.43 -2.30 -14.18
N ALA A 192 -28.39 -1.54 -14.73
CA ALA A 192 -29.57 -1.08 -13.98
C ALA A 192 -30.40 -2.22 -13.36
N HIS A 193 -30.44 -3.39 -14.01
CA HIS A 193 -31.15 -4.57 -13.50
C HIS A 193 -30.52 -5.11 -12.20
N GLN A 194 -29.20 -5.00 -12.02
CA GLN A 194 -28.53 -5.46 -10.81
C GLN A 194 -28.85 -4.55 -9.62
N LEU A 195 -28.83 -3.23 -9.84
CA LEU A 195 -29.21 -2.22 -8.84
C LEU A 195 -30.66 -2.42 -8.39
N ARG A 196 -31.61 -2.58 -9.35
CA ARG A 196 -33.02 -2.87 -9.04
C ARG A 196 -33.20 -4.18 -8.25
N ARG A 197 -32.44 -5.23 -8.59
CA ARG A 197 -32.51 -6.53 -7.90
C ARG A 197 -32.04 -6.43 -6.44
N VAL A 198 -30.98 -5.67 -6.18
CA VAL A 198 -30.51 -5.45 -4.80
C VAL A 198 -31.45 -4.53 -4.04
N ALA A 199 -31.97 -3.47 -4.65
CA ALA A 199 -32.95 -2.58 -4.02
C ALA A 199 -34.24 -3.32 -3.62
N THR A 200 -34.76 -4.19 -4.50
CA THR A 200 -35.93 -5.03 -4.20
C THR A 200 -35.64 -6.07 -3.12
N ALA A 201 -34.47 -6.72 -3.15
CA ALA A 201 -34.05 -7.63 -2.08
C ALA A 201 -33.88 -6.90 -0.74
N HIS A 202 -33.34 -5.68 -0.74
CA HIS A 202 -33.21 -4.84 0.44
C HIS A 202 -34.58 -4.44 0.98
N ALA A 203 -35.52 -4.00 0.13
CA ALA A 203 -36.88 -3.70 0.56
C ALA A 203 -37.58 -4.92 1.19
N ARG A 204 -37.40 -6.12 0.62
CA ARG A 204 -37.88 -7.38 1.24
C ARG A 204 -37.19 -7.66 2.57
N TYR A 205 -35.88 -7.42 2.65
CA TYR A 205 -35.09 -7.52 3.87
C TYR A 205 -35.42 -6.42 4.91
N VAL A 206 -36.06 -5.32 4.56
CA VAL A 206 -36.58 -4.38 5.57
C VAL A 206 -37.98 -4.79 6.02
N ARG A 207 -38.80 -5.34 5.11
CA ARG A 207 -40.21 -5.70 5.39
C ARG A 207 -40.42 -6.98 6.20
N ASN A 208 -39.58 -8.00 6.06
CA ASN A 208 -39.78 -9.27 6.79
C ASN A 208 -39.44 -9.12 8.30
N GLU A 209 -40.38 -9.30 9.22
CA GLU A 209 -40.13 -9.14 10.67
C GLU A 209 -39.29 -10.28 11.28
N SER A 210 -39.40 -11.49 10.73
CA SER A 210 -38.62 -12.66 11.15
C SER A 210 -37.25 -12.70 10.46
N GLY A 211 -36.16 -12.44 11.20
CA GLY A 211 -34.80 -12.50 10.66
C GLY A 211 -33.68 -12.62 11.72
N PRO A 212 -32.42 -12.71 11.28
CA PRO A 212 -31.26 -12.86 12.17
C PRO A 212 -31.11 -11.67 13.14
N LEU A 213 -30.58 -11.93 14.33
CA LEU A 213 -30.28 -10.93 15.36
C LEU A 213 -29.43 -9.78 14.79
N GLY A 214 -29.82 -8.53 15.07
CA GLY A 214 -29.10 -7.32 14.62
C GLY A 214 -29.65 -6.63 13.36
N ARG A 215 -30.75 -7.14 12.79
CA ARG A 215 -31.41 -6.60 11.57
C ARG A 215 -31.94 -5.17 11.69
N ASN A 216 -32.41 -4.77 12.87
CA ASN A 216 -33.01 -3.45 13.09
C ASN A 216 -31.96 -2.33 13.22
N ARG A 217 -30.66 -2.66 13.16
CA ARG A 217 -29.61 -1.64 13.15
C ARG A 217 -29.60 -0.95 11.79
N PRO A 218 -29.50 0.39 11.72
CA PRO A 218 -29.41 1.12 10.45
C PRO A 218 -28.20 0.69 9.59
N GLN A 219 -27.17 0.11 10.22
CA GLN A 219 -25.98 -0.45 9.58
C GLN A 219 -26.23 -1.80 8.87
N ALA A 220 -27.36 -2.47 9.09
CA ALA A 220 -27.67 -3.79 8.54
C ALA A 220 -28.15 -3.70 7.07
N ARG A 221 -27.27 -3.25 6.18
CA ARG A 221 -27.52 -3.12 4.74
C ARG A 221 -27.06 -4.37 3.97
N LEU A 222 -27.75 -4.66 2.86
CA LEU A 222 -27.30 -5.65 1.87
C LEU A 222 -26.24 -5.01 0.99
N LEU A 223 -24.98 -5.31 1.27
CA LEU A 223 -23.82 -4.75 0.57
C LEU A 223 -23.23 -5.80 -0.38
N SER A 224 -22.85 -5.38 -1.59
CA SER A 224 -22.27 -6.25 -2.61
C SER A 224 -21.35 -5.47 -3.54
N ASN A 225 -20.22 -6.05 -3.95
CA ASN A 225 -19.26 -5.43 -4.89
C ASN A 225 -19.88 -5.10 -6.26
N LYS A 226 -20.99 -5.77 -6.62
CA LYS A 226 -21.73 -5.50 -7.86
C LYS A 226 -22.52 -4.21 -7.83
N THR A 227 -22.84 -3.69 -6.66
CA THR A 227 -23.77 -2.56 -6.51
C THR A 227 -23.19 -1.41 -5.70
N HIS A 228 -22.16 -1.69 -4.91
CA HIS A 228 -21.51 -0.72 -4.04
C HIS A 228 -20.02 -0.63 -4.34
N TYR A 229 -19.43 0.52 -4.07
CA TYR A 229 -17.99 0.76 -4.11
C TYR A 229 -17.59 1.70 -2.97
N SER A 230 -16.31 1.71 -2.59
CA SER A 230 -15.82 2.68 -1.61
C SER A 230 -15.25 3.92 -2.32
N PRO A 231 -15.72 5.13 -2.00
CA PRO A 231 -15.13 6.35 -2.55
C PRO A 231 -13.75 6.66 -1.94
N ALA A 232 -13.49 6.19 -0.71
CA ALA A 232 -12.20 6.36 -0.04
C ALA A 232 -11.10 5.47 -0.64
N ASP A 233 -11.48 4.25 -1.05
CA ASP A 233 -10.60 3.28 -1.70
C ASP A 233 -11.36 2.52 -2.80
N PRO A 234 -11.30 3.00 -4.06
CA PRO A 234 -12.05 2.40 -5.16
C PRO A 234 -11.70 0.94 -5.48
N ASP A 235 -10.51 0.49 -5.07
CA ASP A 235 -10.00 -0.85 -5.36
C ASP A 235 -10.36 -1.85 -4.26
N ALA A 236 -10.69 -1.37 -3.06
CA ALA A 236 -11.18 -2.22 -1.98
C ALA A 236 -12.45 -2.99 -2.38
N ARG A 237 -12.51 -4.27 -2.00
CA ARG A 237 -13.68 -5.13 -2.21
C ARG A 237 -14.15 -5.74 -0.90
N ILE A 238 -15.46 -5.94 -0.82
CA ILE A 238 -16.09 -6.70 0.24
C ILE A 238 -15.64 -8.15 0.09
N SER A 239 -15.07 -8.70 1.15
CA SER A 239 -14.69 -10.10 1.25
C SER A 239 -15.34 -10.73 2.49
N VAL A 240 -15.62 -12.03 2.41
CA VAL A 240 -16.25 -12.81 3.46
C VAL A 240 -15.43 -14.08 3.65
N LYS A 241 -14.91 -14.28 4.87
CA LYS A 241 -14.26 -15.54 5.27
C LYS A 241 -15.15 -16.30 6.24
N PRO A 242 -15.21 -17.64 6.17
CA PRO A 242 -15.90 -18.45 7.17
C PRO A 242 -15.44 -18.07 8.59
N GLY A 243 -16.39 -17.81 9.49
CA GLY A 243 -16.12 -17.44 10.88
C GLY A 243 -15.61 -16.01 11.12
N LYS A 244 -15.42 -15.18 10.08
CA LYS A 244 -15.01 -13.77 10.23
C LYS A 244 -16.10 -12.82 9.73
N ALA A 245 -16.19 -11.65 10.37
CA ALA A 245 -17.06 -10.60 9.90
C ALA A 245 -16.62 -10.13 8.50
N ARG A 246 -17.60 -9.71 7.68
CA ARG A 246 -17.32 -9.10 6.38
C ARG A 246 -16.44 -7.85 6.56
N ALA A 247 -15.51 -7.64 5.64
CA ALA A 247 -14.60 -6.49 5.67
C ALA A 247 -14.28 -6.03 4.24
N LEU A 248 -13.82 -4.78 4.11
CA LEU A 248 -13.21 -4.27 2.90
C LEU A 248 -11.72 -4.62 2.92
N ASN A 249 -11.30 -5.40 1.94
CA ASN A 249 -9.93 -5.86 1.81
C ASN A 249 -9.43 -5.63 0.39
N CYS A 250 -8.11 -5.58 0.26
CA CYS A 250 -7.39 -5.86 -0.97
C CYS A 250 -6.78 -7.27 -0.84
N LEU A 251 -6.54 -7.94 -1.96
CA LEU A 251 -5.82 -9.20 -1.96
C LEU A 251 -4.36 -8.90 -2.28
N CYS A 252 -3.45 -9.19 -1.36
CA CYS A 252 -2.01 -9.06 -1.58
C CYS A 252 -1.49 -10.40 -2.03
N SER A 253 -0.98 -10.46 -3.26
CA SER A 253 -0.35 -11.66 -3.82
C SER A 253 1.16 -11.45 -3.80
N MET A 254 1.92 -12.44 -3.33
CA MET A 254 3.37 -12.36 -3.25
C MET A 254 4.03 -13.63 -3.78
N ALA A 255 5.22 -13.46 -4.35
CA ALA A 255 6.15 -14.54 -4.64
C ALA A 255 7.43 -14.33 -3.83
N VAL A 256 7.97 -15.42 -3.28
CA VAL A 256 9.16 -15.42 -2.43
C VAL A 256 10.16 -16.45 -2.96
N ASP A 257 11.41 -16.03 -3.13
CA ASP A 257 12.53 -16.92 -3.40
C ASP A 257 12.85 -17.74 -2.15
N GLU A 258 12.78 -19.07 -2.26
CA GLU A 258 12.93 -19.96 -1.10
C GLU A 258 14.37 -20.04 -0.56
N GLY A 259 15.38 -19.54 -1.29
CA GLY A 259 16.78 -19.64 -0.87
C GLY A 259 17.07 -18.87 0.41
N HIS A 260 16.71 -17.59 0.47
CA HIS A 260 16.88 -16.74 1.65
C HIS A 260 15.59 -16.02 2.07
N GLY A 261 14.44 -16.34 1.46
CA GLY A 261 13.16 -15.72 1.79
C GLY A 261 13.01 -14.30 1.23
N VAL A 262 13.62 -14.01 0.07
CA VAL A 262 13.53 -12.68 -0.56
C VAL A 262 12.22 -12.59 -1.34
N ILE A 263 11.44 -11.53 -1.11
CA ILE A 263 10.24 -11.24 -1.90
C ILE A 263 10.68 -10.88 -3.32
N SER A 264 10.32 -11.72 -4.30
CA SER A 264 10.68 -11.57 -5.72
C SER A 264 9.57 -10.93 -6.55
N HIS A 265 8.34 -10.95 -6.02
CA HIS A 265 7.21 -10.23 -6.59
C HIS A 265 6.16 -9.91 -5.53
N ILE A 266 5.49 -8.77 -5.70
CA ILE A 266 4.35 -8.38 -4.88
C ILE A 266 3.37 -7.59 -5.75
N GLN A 267 2.08 -7.87 -5.62
CA GLN A 267 1.02 -7.11 -6.27
C GLN A 267 -0.24 -7.05 -5.39
N ALA A 268 -1.07 -6.05 -5.66
CA ALA A 268 -2.38 -5.90 -5.02
C ALA A 268 -3.48 -6.13 -6.05
N ASP A 269 -4.38 -7.06 -5.74
CA ASP A 269 -5.52 -7.46 -6.54
C ASP A 269 -6.84 -7.19 -5.81
N PHE A 270 -7.94 -7.32 -6.54
CA PHE A 270 -9.27 -7.20 -5.97
C PHE A 270 -9.62 -8.41 -5.08
N ALA A 271 -10.08 -8.14 -3.87
CA ALA A 271 -10.41 -9.18 -2.87
C ALA A 271 -11.64 -10.06 -3.20
N ASP A 272 -12.28 -9.87 -4.36
CA ASP A 272 -13.34 -10.74 -4.85
C ASP A 272 -12.91 -11.67 -6.00
N GLN A 273 -11.63 -11.65 -6.36
CA GLN A 273 -11.03 -12.62 -7.27
C GLN A 273 -10.67 -13.92 -6.55
N ARG A 274 -10.46 -14.99 -7.32
CA ARG A 274 -10.03 -16.30 -6.81
C ARG A 274 -8.54 -16.47 -7.08
N ASP A 275 -7.83 -17.04 -6.13
CA ASP A 275 -6.38 -17.27 -6.23
C ASP A 275 -6.02 -18.10 -7.48
N SER A 276 -6.86 -19.08 -7.82
CA SER A 276 -6.80 -19.90 -9.04
C SER A 276 -6.72 -19.12 -10.36
N THR A 277 -7.10 -17.84 -10.40
CA THR A 277 -7.04 -17.00 -11.60
C THR A 277 -5.84 -16.03 -11.61
N LEU A 278 -5.15 -15.88 -10.48
CA LEU A 278 -4.11 -14.85 -10.29
C LEU A 278 -2.69 -15.36 -10.55
N LEU A 279 -2.48 -16.68 -10.56
CA LEU A 279 -1.14 -17.24 -10.82
C LEU A 279 -0.50 -16.71 -12.11
N PRO A 280 -1.19 -16.61 -13.26
CA PRO A 280 -0.60 -16.09 -14.49
C PRO A 280 -0.14 -14.63 -14.36
N SER A 281 -0.90 -13.78 -13.66
CA SER A 281 -0.55 -12.37 -13.46
C SER A 281 0.63 -12.17 -12.52
N ILE A 282 0.86 -13.10 -11.58
CA ILE A 282 2.01 -13.10 -10.67
C ILE A 282 3.26 -13.63 -11.37
N VAL A 283 3.12 -14.77 -12.06
CA VAL A 283 4.24 -15.50 -12.67
C VAL A 283 4.86 -14.75 -13.84
N ALA A 284 4.06 -14.14 -14.72
CA ALA A 284 4.59 -13.46 -15.90
C ALA A 284 5.59 -12.33 -15.58
N PRO A 285 5.27 -11.33 -14.73
CA PRO A 285 6.22 -10.29 -14.35
C PRO A 285 7.37 -10.83 -13.48
N LEU A 286 7.12 -11.85 -12.66
CA LEU A 286 8.17 -12.52 -11.89
C LEU A 286 9.23 -13.17 -12.80
N GLN A 287 8.81 -13.92 -13.82
CA GLN A 287 9.71 -14.50 -14.81
C GLN A 287 10.52 -13.43 -15.54
N GLN A 288 9.86 -12.36 -15.99
CA GLN A 288 10.56 -11.26 -16.66
C GLN A 288 11.64 -10.63 -15.75
N ARG A 289 11.33 -10.42 -14.46
CA ARG A 289 12.27 -9.87 -13.49
C ARG A 289 13.47 -10.79 -13.24
N LEU A 290 13.23 -12.08 -13.06
CA LEU A 290 14.30 -13.06 -12.85
C LEU A 290 15.17 -13.21 -14.10
N LEU A 291 14.58 -13.27 -15.29
CA LEU A 291 15.30 -13.29 -16.56
C LEU A 291 16.17 -12.05 -16.77
N ALA A 292 15.66 -10.86 -16.42
CA ALA A 292 16.44 -9.62 -16.50
C ALA A 292 17.67 -9.59 -15.57
N GLN A 293 17.70 -10.47 -14.56
CA GLN A 293 18.82 -10.66 -13.64
C GLN A 293 19.63 -11.94 -13.95
N GLU A 294 19.39 -12.55 -15.12
CA GLU A 294 20.04 -13.80 -15.56
C GLU A 294 19.81 -15.00 -14.60
N LEU A 295 18.71 -14.96 -13.84
CA LEU A 295 18.34 -16.03 -12.91
C LEU A 295 17.36 -17.02 -13.55
N PRO A 296 17.58 -18.33 -13.38
CA PRO A 296 16.66 -19.34 -13.89
C PRO A 296 15.42 -19.43 -12.99
N VAL A 297 14.23 -19.56 -13.59
CA VAL A 297 13.01 -19.96 -12.86
C VAL A 297 12.70 -21.40 -13.24
N ARG A 298 12.75 -22.33 -12.28
CA ARG A 298 12.49 -23.75 -12.55
C ARG A 298 11.20 -24.25 -11.95
N GLU A 299 10.84 -23.74 -10.78
CA GLU A 299 9.71 -24.25 -10.02
C GLU A 299 8.92 -23.09 -9.41
N VAL A 300 7.59 -23.20 -9.50
CA VAL A 300 6.66 -22.31 -8.79
C VAL A 300 5.83 -23.19 -7.86
N ALA A 301 6.02 -23.01 -6.56
CA ALA A 301 5.25 -23.69 -5.54
C ALA A 301 4.08 -22.79 -5.10
N ALA A 302 2.87 -23.33 -5.06
CA ALA A 302 1.68 -22.58 -4.64
C ALA A 302 0.71 -23.50 -3.90
N ASP A 303 -0.17 -22.91 -3.09
CA ASP A 303 -1.17 -23.68 -2.34
C ASP A 303 -2.23 -24.34 -3.26
N THR A 304 -3.08 -25.19 -2.68
CA THR A 304 -4.13 -25.86 -3.43
C THR A 304 -5.19 -24.91 -4.00
N ASN A 305 -5.35 -23.69 -3.47
CA ASN A 305 -6.30 -22.71 -3.99
C ASN A 305 -5.88 -22.19 -5.37
N TYR A 306 -4.61 -22.31 -5.75
CA TYR A 306 -4.13 -22.05 -7.09
C TYR A 306 -4.38 -23.21 -8.09
N SER A 307 -4.98 -24.32 -7.68
CA SER A 307 -5.18 -25.49 -8.56
C SER A 307 -6.24 -25.21 -9.64
N ASN A 308 -5.80 -25.08 -10.89
CA ASN A 308 -6.65 -24.87 -12.06
C ASN A 308 -5.96 -25.39 -13.33
N GLY A 309 -6.72 -25.90 -14.30
CA GLY A 309 -6.19 -26.42 -15.57
C GLY A 309 -5.33 -25.40 -16.33
N VAL A 310 -5.69 -24.11 -16.28
CA VAL A 310 -4.89 -23.02 -16.87
C VAL A 310 -3.53 -22.88 -16.20
N ASN A 311 -3.46 -23.05 -14.88
CA ASN A 311 -2.24 -22.92 -14.11
C ASN A 311 -1.31 -24.11 -14.33
N TYR A 312 -1.85 -25.33 -14.43
CA TYR A 312 -1.05 -26.50 -14.81
C TYR A 312 -0.52 -26.42 -16.24
N ALA A 313 -1.22 -25.75 -17.15
CA ALA A 313 -0.71 -25.51 -18.50
C ALA A 313 0.43 -24.45 -18.54
N LEU A 314 0.60 -23.63 -17.50
CA LEU A 314 1.76 -22.74 -17.39
C LEU A 314 3.02 -23.50 -17.01
N ASP A 315 2.91 -24.59 -16.23
CA ASP A 315 4.04 -25.43 -15.81
C ASP A 315 4.85 -25.96 -17.00
N SER A 316 4.19 -26.28 -18.13
CA SER A 316 4.89 -26.75 -19.33
C SER A 316 5.80 -25.69 -19.98
N ARG A 317 5.74 -24.42 -19.55
CA ARG A 317 6.60 -23.33 -20.05
C ARG A 317 7.87 -23.13 -19.21
N PHE A 318 8.00 -23.81 -18.06
CA PHE A 318 9.19 -23.75 -17.20
C PHE A 318 10.19 -24.88 -17.47
N ARG A 319 9.91 -25.76 -18.44
CA ARG A 319 10.78 -26.87 -18.86
C ARG A 319 11.66 -26.51 -20.04
#